data_AF-A0A6J4JWC5-F1
#
_entry.id   AF-A0A6J4JWC5-F1
#
_cell.length_a   1.000
_cell.length_b   1.000
_cell.length_c   1.000
_cell.angle_alpha   90.00
_cell.angle_beta   90.00
_cell.angle_gamma   90.00
#
_symmetry.space_group_name_H-M   'P 1'
#
loop_
_entity.id
_entity.type
_entity.pdbx_description
1 polymer ?
#
loop_
_entity_poly.entity_id
_entity_poly.type
_entity_poly.pdbx_seq_one_letter_code
_entity_poly.pdbx_strand_id
1 'polypeptide(L)'
;PLGFRLTCYYYRKAYYRSFWLSPPACAVAEPHATYTGETRFPLVFQNAHRYFFYLGLVFNVVLTYDAVLAFRDEDEQWFHMGLGTLVLVANALLLWLYSLSCHSCRHIVGGRLKHFSAHPVRYRAWTLVSRLNARHMQLAWVSLIGVALTDLYVRLLATGTISDPRFF
;
A
#
# COMPACT_ATOMS: atom_id res chain seq x y z
N PRO A 1 -8.42 0.23 -2.25
CA PRO A 1 -7.56 -0.86 -1.71
C PRO A 1 -7.35 -2.06 -2.65
N LEU A 2 -8.40 -2.63 -3.25
CA LEU A 2 -8.30 -3.87 -4.05
C LEU A 2 -7.45 -3.72 -5.32
N GLY A 3 -7.73 -2.73 -6.18
CA GLY A 3 -6.99 -2.55 -7.44
C GLY A 3 -5.48 -2.42 -7.22
N PHE A 4 -5.06 -1.60 -6.26
CA PHE A 4 -3.64 -1.41 -5.93
C PHE A 4 -2.96 -2.71 -5.43
N ARG A 5 -3.65 -3.48 -4.59
CA ARG A 5 -3.14 -4.75 -4.06
C ARG A 5 -3.11 -5.83 -5.15
N LEU A 6 -4.21 -6.02 -5.88
CA LEU A 6 -4.33 -7.06 -6.92
C LEU A 6 -3.38 -6.85 -8.10
N THR A 7 -2.97 -5.62 -8.41
CA THR A 7 -1.98 -5.39 -9.47
C THR A 7 -0.56 -5.26 -8.93
N CYS A 8 -0.33 -5.43 -7.63
CA CYS A 8 0.99 -5.28 -7.04
C CYS A 8 1.96 -6.37 -7.51
N TYR A 9 3.22 -5.99 -7.66
CA TYR A 9 4.32 -6.88 -8.06
C TYR A 9 4.46 -8.11 -7.16
N TYR A 10 4.07 -8.01 -5.88
CA TYR A 10 4.04 -9.17 -4.99
C TYR A 10 3.04 -10.23 -5.46
N TYR A 11 1.79 -9.84 -5.73
CA TYR A 11 0.75 -10.75 -6.20
C TYR A 11 0.97 -11.21 -7.63
N ARG A 12 1.64 -10.38 -8.46
CA ARG A 12 2.13 -10.76 -9.80
C ARG A 12 2.89 -12.09 -9.78
N LYS A 13 3.80 -12.30 -8.82
CA LYS A 13 4.55 -13.57 -8.73
C LYS A 13 3.62 -14.77 -8.55
N ALA A 14 2.56 -14.63 -7.76
CA ALA A 14 1.56 -15.68 -7.58
C ALA A 14 0.79 -15.91 -8.89
N TYR A 15 0.35 -14.85 -9.58
CA TYR A 15 -0.38 -15.00 -10.83
C TYR A 15 0.43 -15.68 -11.92
N TYR A 16 1.68 -15.26 -12.05
CA TYR A 16 2.60 -15.78 -13.06
C TYR A 16 2.92 -17.25 -12.86
N ARG A 17 3.12 -17.70 -11.62
CA ARG A 17 3.47 -19.09 -11.33
C ARG A 17 2.26 -20.02 -11.26
N SER A 18 1.19 -19.57 -10.60
CA SER A 18 0.03 -20.43 -10.31
C SER A 18 -1.00 -20.48 -11.44
N PHE A 19 -1.16 -19.39 -12.19
CA PHE A 19 -2.16 -19.32 -13.27
C PHE A 19 -1.53 -19.18 -14.67
N TRP A 20 -0.40 -18.48 -14.79
CA TRP A 20 0.29 -18.32 -16.07
C TRP A 20 1.39 -19.36 -16.32
N LEU A 21 1.79 -20.14 -15.32
CA LEU A 21 2.85 -21.16 -15.41
C LEU A 21 4.16 -20.66 -16.05
N SER A 22 4.55 -19.41 -15.81
CA SER A 22 5.79 -18.83 -16.36
C SER A 22 6.53 -17.98 -15.32
N PRO A 23 7.73 -18.37 -14.84
CA PRO A 23 8.38 -19.64 -15.15
C PRO A 23 7.72 -20.81 -14.41
N PRO A 24 7.63 -22.01 -15.01
CA PRO A 24 7.22 -23.22 -14.33
C PRO A 24 8.33 -23.69 -13.36
N ALA A 25 8.06 -24.74 -12.60
CA ALA A 25 9.08 -25.37 -11.76
C ALA A 25 10.20 -25.98 -12.63
N CYS A 26 11.42 -26.09 -12.10
CA CYS A 26 12.61 -26.50 -12.86
C CYS A 26 12.48 -27.87 -13.58
N ALA A 27 11.58 -28.74 -13.13
CA ALA A 27 11.34 -30.05 -13.73
C ALA A 27 10.16 -30.09 -14.73
N VAL A 28 9.49 -28.96 -14.97
CA VAL A 28 8.30 -28.86 -15.82
C VAL A 28 8.67 -28.08 -17.09
N ALA A 29 8.36 -28.65 -18.25
CA ALA A 29 8.59 -27.99 -19.54
C ALA A 29 7.76 -26.69 -19.65
N GLU A 30 8.33 -25.64 -20.26
CA GLU A 30 7.62 -24.38 -20.48
C GLU A 30 6.41 -24.63 -21.40
N PRO A 31 5.18 -24.36 -20.92
CA PRO A 31 3.98 -24.58 -21.72
C PRO A 31 3.81 -23.52 -22.82
N HIS A 32 4.49 -22.37 -22.70
CA HIS A 32 4.40 -21.26 -23.65
C HIS A 32 5.50 -21.31 -24.70
N ALA A 33 5.12 -21.38 -25.97
CA ALA A 33 6.07 -21.30 -27.09
C ALA A 33 6.69 -19.89 -27.25
N THR A 34 5.99 -18.85 -26.81
CA THR A 34 6.44 -17.45 -26.90
C THR A 34 6.10 -16.67 -25.64
N TYR A 35 7.02 -15.81 -25.20
CA TYR A 35 6.82 -14.94 -24.05
C TYR A 35 6.34 -13.55 -24.50
N THR A 36 5.06 -13.25 -24.25
CA THR A 36 4.47 -11.93 -24.61
C THR A 36 4.69 -10.86 -23.55
N GLY A 37 5.18 -11.24 -22.36
CA GLY A 37 5.23 -10.37 -21.19
C GLY A 37 3.87 -9.75 -20.84
N GLU A 38 3.90 -8.56 -20.24
CA GLU A 38 2.71 -7.82 -19.75
C GLU A 38 1.98 -7.03 -20.83
N THR A 39 2.16 -7.37 -22.10
CA THR A 39 1.60 -6.59 -23.23
C THR A 39 0.24 -7.10 -23.70
N ARG A 40 -0.17 -8.30 -23.27
CA ARG A 40 -1.39 -8.97 -23.74
C ARG A 40 -2.32 -9.33 -22.58
N PHE A 41 -3.61 -9.42 -22.87
CA PHE A 41 -4.61 -9.96 -21.94
C PHE A 41 -4.24 -11.40 -21.52
N PRO A 42 -4.34 -11.76 -20.22
CA PRO A 42 -4.81 -10.96 -19.08
C PRO A 42 -3.69 -10.20 -18.34
N LEU A 43 -2.40 -10.44 -18.65
CA LEU A 43 -1.27 -9.87 -17.92
C LEU A 43 -1.14 -8.34 -18.06
N VAL A 44 -1.77 -7.75 -19.08
CA VAL A 44 -1.83 -6.29 -19.28
C VAL A 44 -2.39 -5.53 -18.06
N PHE A 45 -3.28 -6.14 -17.27
CA PHE A 45 -3.82 -5.51 -16.06
C PHE A 45 -2.76 -5.27 -15.00
N GLN A 46 -1.67 -6.02 -15.00
CA GLN A 46 -0.56 -5.82 -14.07
C GLN A 46 0.17 -4.48 -14.30
N ASN A 47 0.07 -3.92 -15.51
CA ASN A 47 0.59 -2.57 -15.80
C ASN A 47 -0.26 -1.47 -15.15
N ALA A 48 -1.52 -1.75 -14.82
CA ALA A 48 -2.41 -0.77 -14.21
C ALA A 48 -1.99 -0.36 -12.79
N HIS A 49 -1.09 -1.13 -12.16
CA HIS A 49 -0.55 -0.82 -10.83
C HIS A 49 0.05 0.58 -10.73
N ARG A 50 0.64 1.08 -11.82
CA ARG A 50 1.19 2.44 -11.85
C ARG A 50 0.10 3.50 -11.66
N TYR A 51 -1.10 3.28 -12.20
CA TYR A 51 -2.23 4.20 -12.05
C TYR A 51 -2.89 4.03 -10.69
N PHE A 52 -3.09 2.79 -10.24
CA PHE A 52 -3.61 2.51 -8.90
C PHE A 52 -2.70 3.03 -7.79
N PHE A 53 -1.39 3.15 -8.02
CA PHE A 53 -0.48 3.79 -7.08
C PHE A 53 -0.85 5.27 -6.86
N TYR A 54 -1.04 6.04 -7.93
CA TYR A 54 -1.44 7.46 -7.80
C TYR A 54 -2.81 7.62 -7.16
N LEU A 55 -3.77 6.78 -7.56
CA LEU A 55 -5.10 6.77 -6.96
C LEU A 55 -5.05 6.42 -5.47
N GLY A 56 -4.21 5.44 -5.10
CA GLY A 56 -3.96 5.08 -3.71
C GLY A 56 -3.31 6.20 -2.89
N LEU A 57 -2.41 6.99 -3.48
CA LEU A 57 -1.83 8.15 -2.81
C LEU A 57 -2.88 9.23 -2.49
N VAL A 58 -3.84 9.46 -3.40
CA VAL A 58 -4.97 10.37 -3.13
C VAL A 58 -5.77 9.88 -1.92
N PHE A 59 -6.11 8.58 -1.88
CA PHE A 59 -6.82 8.02 -0.73
C PHE A 59 -6.01 8.09 0.57
N ASN A 60 -4.69 7.90 0.54
CA ASN A 60 -3.88 8.06 1.75
C ASN A 60 -3.93 9.49 2.27
N VAL A 61 -3.94 10.51 1.39
CA VAL A 61 -4.08 11.90 1.80
C VAL A 61 -5.44 12.13 2.47
N VAL A 62 -6.53 11.63 1.88
CA VAL A 62 -7.88 11.71 2.47
C VAL A 62 -7.92 11.04 3.84
N LEU A 63 -7.43 9.81 3.95
CA LEU A 63 -7.42 9.08 5.23
C LEU A 63 -6.52 9.75 6.28
N THR A 64 -5.47 10.44 5.85
CA THR A 64 -4.62 11.24 6.76
C THR A 64 -5.37 12.48 7.23
N TYR A 65 -6.11 13.13 6.34
CA TYR A 65 -6.97 14.26 6.69
C TYR A 65 -8.05 13.84 7.69
N ASP A 66 -8.71 12.71 7.45
CA ASP A 66 -9.70 12.14 8.39
C ASP A 66 -9.06 11.80 9.74
N ALA A 67 -7.85 11.23 9.74
CA ALA A 67 -7.11 10.95 10.98
C ALA A 67 -6.72 12.22 11.75
N VAL A 68 -6.49 13.34 11.07
CA VAL A 68 -6.26 14.65 11.70
C VAL A 68 -7.57 15.23 12.24
N LEU A 69 -8.66 15.12 11.49
CA LEU A 69 -9.98 15.55 11.95
C LEU A 69 -10.48 14.75 13.14
N ALA A 70 -10.05 13.49 13.30
CA ALA A 70 -10.38 12.65 14.45
C ALA A 70 -9.84 13.17 15.79
N PHE A 71 -9.04 14.24 15.79
CA PHE A 71 -8.64 14.97 17.00
C PHE A 71 -9.63 16.07 17.41
N ARG A 72 -10.75 16.19 16.69
CA ARG A 72 -11.85 17.09 17.04
C ARG A 72 -12.95 16.35 17.79
N ASP A 73 -13.58 17.02 18.74
CA ASP A 73 -14.79 16.52 19.39
C ASP A 73 -16.07 16.88 18.62
N GLU A 74 -17.23 16.57 19.19
CA GLU A 74 -18.55 16.87 18.62
C GLU A 74 -18.82 18.38 18.55
N ASP A 75 -18.22 19.16 19.44
CA ASP A 75 -18.32 20.62 19.51
C ASP A 75 -17.20 21.33 18.69
N GLU A 76 -16.56 20.59 17.80
CA GLU A 76 -15.54 21.06 16.87
C GLU A 76 -14.25 21.60 17.51
N GLN A 77 -14.06 21.38 18.81
CA GLN A 77 -12.87 21.74 19.58
C GLN A 77 -11.70 20.80 19.25
N TRP A 78 -10.48 21.30 19.35
CA TRP A 78 -9.26 20.55 19.04
C TRP A 78 -8.61 19.96 20.30
N PHE A 79 -7.71 19.01 20.11
CA PHE A 79 -6.95 18.31 21.15
C PHE A 79 -7.74 17.26 21.93
N HIS A 80 -8.67 16.58 21.27
CA HIS A 80 -9.32 15.41 21.82
C HIS A 80 -8.69 14.14 21.26
N MET A 81 -8.59 13.10 22.09
CA MET A 81 -8.04 11.82 21.66
C MET A 81 -8.78 10.67 22.33
N GLY A 82 -9.35 9.81 21.49
CA GLY A 82 -9.88 8.52 21.91
C GLY A 82 -9.05 7.36 21.39
N LEU A 83 -9.48 6.15 21.72
CA LEU A 83 -8.98 4.94 21.07
C LEU A 83 -9.24 4.98 19.56
N GLY A 84 -10.41 5.48 19.15
CA GLY A 84 -10.74 5.66 17.73
C GLY A 84 -9.75 6.54 16.98
N THR A 85 -9.34 7.66 17.57
CA THR A 85 -8.30 8.54 17.00
C THR A 85 -6.99 7.80 16.79
N LEU A 86 -6.52 7.02 17.78
CA LEU A 86 -5.30 6.21 17.67
C LEU A 86 -5.42 5.14 16.56
N VAL A 87 -6.57 4.48 16.46
CA VAL A 87 -6.84 3.46 15.44
C VAL A 87 -6.76 4.09 14.04
N LEU A 88 -7.37 5.26 13.83
CA LEU A 88 -7.33 5.98 12.55
C LEU A 88 -5.92 6.44 12.17
N VAL A 89 -5.16 7.01 13.13
CA VAL A 89 -3.77 7.41 12.91
C VAL A 89 -2.90 6.20 12.57
N ALA A 90 -3.01 5.10 13.33
CA ALA A 90 -2.27 3.88 13.05
C ALA A 90 -2.60 3.31 11.66
N ASN A 91 -3.88 3.31 11.27
CA ASN A 91 -4.30 2.88 9.94
C ASN A 91 -3.69 3.75 8.83
N ALA A 92 -3.78 5.07 8.95
CA ALA A 92 -3.19 6.00 7.98
C ALA A 92 -1.68 5.78 7.84
N LEU A 93 -0.96 5.63 8.96
CA LEU A 93 0.48 5.35 8.98
C LEU A 93 0.83 4.03 8.30
N LEU A 94 0.09 2.95 8.59
CA LEU A 94 0.30 1.64 7.96
C LEU A 94 0.07 1.68 6.44
N LEU A 95 -0.95 2.42 5.98
CA LEU A 95 -1.24 2.58 4.56
C LEU A 95 -0.18 3.43 3.84
N TRP A 96 0.35 4.47 4.50
CA TRP A 96 1.51 5.21 4.01
C TRP A 96 2.75 4.33 3.90
N LEU A 97 3.09 3.57 4.95
CA LEU A 97 4.24 2.65 4.92
C LEU A 97 4.12 1.61 3.80
N TYR A 98 2.91 1.07 3.60
CA TYR A 98 2.64 0.16 2.48
C TYR A 98 2.85 0.83 1.12
N SER A 99 2.38 2.07 0.95
CA SER A 99 2.49 2.81 -0.31
C SER A 99 3.94 3.22 -0.60
N LEU A 100 4.65 3.75 0.40
CA LEU A 100 6.04 4.18 0.29
C LEU A 100 7.02 3.02 0.12
N SER A 101 6.68 1.82 0.60
CA SER A 101 7.49 0.61 0.37
C SER A 101 7.30 -0.01 -1.02
N CYS A 102 6.40 0.51 -1.85
CA CYS A 102 6.10 -0.06 -3.16
C CYS A 102 7.27 0.06 -4.17
N HIS A 103 7.39 -0.90 -5.09
CA HIS A 103 8.32 -0.82 -6.22
C HIS A 103 8.06 0.39 -7.11
N SER A 104 6.79 0.77 -7.31
CA SER A 104 6.40 1.99 -8.05
C SER A 104 6.98 3.25 -7.39
N CYS A 105 6.88 3.36 -6.06
CA CYS A 105 7.45 4.47 -5.30
C CYS A 105 8.98 4.50 -5.46
N ARG A 106 9.65 3.35 -5.31
CA ARG A 106 11.11 3.23 -5.53
C ARG A 106 11.52 3.69 -6.92
N HIS A 107 10.75 3.31 -7.95
CA HIS A 107 10.99 3.71 -9.33
C HIS A 107 10.78 5.21 -9.55
N ILE A 108 9.74 5.82 -8.95
CA ILE A 108 9.53 7.27 -9.02
C ILE A 108 10.71 8.02 -8.36
N VAL A 109 11.13 7.58 -7.17
CA VAL A 109 12.20 8.23 -6.42
C VAL A 109 13.57 8.03 -7.07
N GLY A 110 13.91 6.85 -7.57
CA GLY A 110 15.25 6.57 -8.13
C GLY A 110 15.35 6.54 -9.66
N GLY A 111 14.23 6.57 -10.38
CA GLY A 111 14.19 6.33 -11.81
C GLY A 111 14.96 7.38 -12.62
N ARG A 112 15.68 6.93 -13.65
CA ARG A 112 16.48 7.78 -14.55
C ARG A 112 17.66 8.53 -13.89
N LEU A 113 18.05 8.18 -12.66
CA LEU A 113 19.29 8.70 -12.06
C LEU A 113 20.51 8.06 -12.75
N LYS A 114 21.37 8.89 -13.35
CA LYS A 114 22.64 8.46 -13.95
C LYS A 114 23.86 8.74 -13.07
N HIS A 115 23.75 9.71 -12.16
CA HIS A 115 24.83 10.09 -11.24
C HIS A 115 24.26 10.27 -9.83
N PHE A 116 24.66 9.40 -8.89
CA PHE A 116 24.19 9.48 -7.50
C PHE A 116 24.89 10.59 -6.70
N SER A 117 26.15 10.90 -7.02
CA SER A 117 26.93 11.95 -6.38
C SER A 117 26.35 13.36 -6.62
N ALA A 118 25.80 13.62 -7.80
CA ALA A 118 25.17 14.90 -8.16
C ALA A 118 23.76 15.08 -7.57
N HIS A 119 23.14 14.01 -7.04
CA HIS A 119 21.78 14.04 -6.50
C HIS A 119 21.68 13.38 -5.11
N PRO A 120 22.40 13.89 -4.10
CA PRO A 120 22.54 13.24 -2.80
C PRO A 120 21.20 13.11 -2.05
N VAL A 121 20.31 14.11 -2.14
CA VAL A 121 18.98 14.06 -1.50
C VAL A 121 18.12 12.95 -2.09
N ARG A 122 18.07 12.88 -3.43
CA ARG A 122 17.29 11.86 -4.14
C ARG A 122 17.85 10.45 -3.92
N TYR A 123 19.17 10.32 -3.86
CA TYR A 123 19.84 9.06 -3.51
C TYR A 123 19.52 8.61 -2.07
N ARG A 124 19.51 9.53 -1.10
CA ARG A 124 19.11 9.23 0.29
C ARG A 124 17.65 8.78 0.35
N ALA A 125 16.74 9.50 -0.31
CA ALA A 125 15.33 9.12 -0.36
C ALA A 125 15.13 7.74 -1.03
N TRP A 126 15.82 7.47 -2.14
CA TRP A 126 15.80 6.17 -2.80
C TRP A 126 16.35 5.07 -1.89
N THR A 127 17.40 5.34 -1.12
CA THR A 127 17.97 4.38 -0.16
C THR A 127 16.97 4.05 0.94
N LEU A 128 16.27 5.05 1.50
CA LEU A 128 15.23 4.83 2.50
C LEU A 128 14.08 3.99 1.93
N VAL A 129 13.55 4.38 0.77
CA VAL A 129 12.48 3.64 0.09
C VAL A 129 12.92 2.21 -0.26
N SER A 130 14.19 2.02 -0.65
CA SER A 130 14.75 0.70 -0.93
C SER A 130 14.80 -0.20 0.31
N ARG A 131 15.11 0.37 1.49
CA ARG A 131 15.05 -0.35 2.77
C ARG A 131 13.62 -0.74 3.14
N LEU A 132 12.67 0.16 2.97
CA LEU A 132 11.25 -0.11 3.20
C LEU A 132 10.72 -1.18 2.23
N ASN A 133 11.12 -1.11 0.95
CA ASN A 133 10.71 -2.04 -0.09
C ASN A 133 11.10 -3.49 0.19
N ALA A 134 12.22 -3.73 0.86
CA ALA A 134 12.61 -5.08 1.28
C ALA A 134 11.57 -5.75 2.22
N ARG A 135 10.78 -4.94 2.94
CA ARG A 135 9.70 -5.39 3.83
C ARG A 135 8.30 -5.18 3.24
N HIS A 136 8.19 -4.85 1.94
CA HIS A 136 6.91 -4.50 1.33
C HIS A 136 5.82 -5.55 1.53
N MET A 137 6.17 -6.84 1.43
CA MET A 137 5.23 -7.94 1.67
C MET A 137 4.69 -7.94 3.10
N GLN A 138 5.55 -7.75 4.10
CA GLN A 138 5.15 -7.68 5.51
C GLN A 138 4.22 -6.47 5.74
N LEU A 139 4.60 -5.30 5.23
CA LEU A 139 3.79 -4.07 5.31
C LEU A 139 2.45 -4.21 4.59
N ALA A 140 2.38 -4.98 3.50
CA ALA A 140 1.13 -5.29 2.79
C ALA A 140 0.15 -6.07 3.67
N TRP A 141 0.64 -7.08 4.40
CA TRP A 141 -0.18 -7.89 5.31
C TRP A 141 -0.59 -7.12 6.57
N VAL A 142 0.36 -6.43 7.23
CA VAL A 142 0.04 -5.64 8.43
C VAL A 142 -0.96 -4.54 8.10
N SER A 143 -0.79 -3.83 6.98
CA SER A 143 -1.79 -2.83 6.54
C SER A 143 -3.13 -3.44 6.14
N LEU A 144 -3.16 -4.69 5.63
CA LEU A 144 -4.43 -5.37 5.30
C LEU A 144 -5.24 -5.66 6.55
N ILE A 145 -4.57 -6.23 7.55
CA ILE A 145 -5.19 -6.57 8.83
C ILE A 145 -5.57 -5.26 9.55
N GLY A 146 -4.68 -4.27 9.55
CA GLY A 146 -4.92 -2.97 10.16
C GLY A 146 -6.16 -2.26 9.60
N VAL A 147 -6.32 -2.21 8.27
CA VAL A 147 -7.51 -1.59 7.68
C VAL A 147 -8.78 -2.39 7.97
N ALA A 148 -8.73 -3.72 7.93
CA ALA A 148 -9.88 -4.56 8.25
C ALA A 148 -10.33 -4.40 9.72
N LEU A 149 -9.37 -4.30 10.65
CA LEU A 149 -9.65 -4.04 12.06
C LEU A 149 -10.20 -2.61 12.27
N THR A 150 -9.68 -1.63 11.54
CA THR A 150 -10.18 -0.25 11.58
C THR A 150 -11.62 -0.18 11.09
N ASP A 151 -11.93 -0.80 9.95
CA ASP A 151 -13.28 -0.85 9.39
C ASP A 151 -14.26 -1.54 10.35
N LEU A 152 -13.83 -2.65 10.97
CA LEU A 152 -14.63 -3.34 11.99
C LEU A 152 -14.87 -2.45 13.20
N TYR A 153 -13.84 -1.79 13.71
CA TYR A 153 -13.93 -0.90 14.87
C TYR A 153 -14.88 0.28 14.61
N VAL A 154 -14.70 0.98 13.49
CA VAL A 154 -15.57 2.09 13.08
C VAL A 154 -17.01 1.61 12.88
N ARG A 155 -17.21 0.43 12.28
CA ARG A 155 -18.54 -0.16 12.14
C ARG A 155 -19.20 -0.41 13.49
N LEU A 156 -18.49 -1.01 14.44
CA LEU A 156 -19.03 -1.31 15.77
C LEU A 156 -19.39 -0.04 16.55
N LEU A 157 -18.61 1.03 16.39
CA LEU A 157 -18.95 2.36 16.92
C LEU A 157 -20.20 2.94 16.25
N ALA A 158 -20.26 2.91 14.92
CA ALA A 158 -21.38 3.45 14.16
C ALA A 158 -22.69 2.70 14.43
N THR A 159 -22.64 1.41 14.78
CA THR A 159 -23.81 0.62 15.19
C THR A 159 -24.13 0.71 16.68
N GLY A 160 -23.36 1.47 17.46
CA GLY A 160 -23.53 1.60 18.91
C GLY A 160 -23.27 0.31 19.68
N THR A 161 -22.57 -0.66 19.08
CA THR A 161 -22.24 -1.95 19.72
C THR A 161 -21.14 -1.79 20.77
N ILE A 162 -20.24 -0.84 20.54
CA ILE A 162 -19.21 -0.42 21.49
C ILE A 162 -19.25 1.12 21.62
N SER A 163 -18.74 1.63 22.73
CA SER A 163 -18.49 3.06 22.92
C SER A 163 -17.01 3.36 22.73
N ASP A 164 -16.65 4.51 22.17
CA ASP A 164 -15.25 4.93 22.00
C ASP A 164 -14.67 5.38 23.35
N PRO A 165 -13.66 4.69 23.91
CA PRO A 165 -12.97 5.15 25.09
C PRO A 165 -12.22 6.45 24.80
N ARG A 166 -12.59 7.53 25.50
CA ARG A 166 -11.92 8.83 25.42
C ARG A 166 -10.83 8.94 26.48
N PHE A 167 -9.69 9.52 26.11
CA PHE A 167 -8.61 9.80 27.05
C PHE A 167 -8.70 11.23 27.59
N PHE A 168 -8.93 12.20 26.70
CA PHE A 168 -9.12 13.62 26.95
C PHE A 168 -9.78 14.28 25.72
#